data_AF-A0A3B5ADZ8-F1
#
_entry.id   AF-A0A3B5ADZ8-F1
#
_cell.length_a   1.000
_cell.length_b   1.000
_cell.length_c   1.000
_cell.angle_alpha   90.00
_cell.angle_beta   90.00
_cell.angle_gamma   90.00
#
_symmetry.space_group_name_H-M   'P 1'
#
loop_
_entity.id
_entity.type
_entity.pdbx_description
1 polymer ?
#
loop_
_entity_poly.entity_id
_entity_poly.type
_entity_poly.pdbx_seq_one_letter_code
_entity_poly.pdbx_strand_id
1 'polypeptide(L)'
;MACSEHVLNSDCADFSIDSCQPFGYDCGPEHSGLGFESTPGDSLSFSVKNPLYAGAEDGVERKIEFLHGTTTLAFKFQHGVIVAVDSRATAGSYIASQTVKKVIEINPYLLGTMAGGAADCSFWERLLARQCRIYELRNKERISVAAASKLLANMVYQYKGMGLSMGTMVCGWDKRGPGLYYVDSEGNRVCGDLFAVGSGSMYAYGVMDSGLRFDLTVEEACELARRAIYQATYRDAYSGGQVNLYHVHGKGWTRVSQDDVLMLHQQYKDQA
;
A
#
# COMPACT_ATOMS: atom_id res chain seq x y z
N MET A 1 28.22 -22.07 -42.54
CA MET A 1 28.76 -23.33 -42.01
C MET A 1 29.33 -23.03 -40.63
N ALA A 2 29.00 -23.69 -39.53
CA ALA A 2 27.97 -24.65 -39.16
C ALA A 2 27.90 -24.60 -37.61
N CYS A 3 26.73 -24.87 -37.05
CA CYS A 3 26.47 -25.02 -35.62
C CYS A 3 27.29 -26.14 -34.96
N SER A 4 27.55 -26.04 -33.66
CA SER A 4 27.45 -27.18 -32.75
C SER A 4 27.06 -26.72 -31.33
N GLU A 5 26.13 -27.48 -30.76
CA GLU A 5 25.39 -27.27 -29.52
C GLU A 5 26.15 -27.68 -28.24
N HIS A 6 25.49 -27.46 -27.08
CA HIS A 6 25.58 -28.20 -25.81
C HIS A 6 26.77 -27.85 -24.87
N VAL A 7 26.67 -27.65 -23.54
CA VAL A 7 25.67 -27.95 -22.49
C VAL A 7 25.83 -26.91 -21.34
N LEU A 8 24.72 -26.55 -20.70
CA LEU A 8 24.64 -25.79 -19.44
C LEU A 8 25.21 -26.61 -18.27
N ASN A 9 26.14 -26.05 -17.48
CA ASN A 9 26.37 -26.53 -16.11
C ASN A 9 26.20 -25.37 -15.13
N SER A 10 25.24 -25.59 -14.24
CA SER A 10 24.79 -24.77 -13.13
C SER A 10 25.61 -25.09 -11.88
N ASP A 11 26.37 -24.12 -11.37
CA ASP A 11 26.86 -24.13 -10.00
C ASP A 11 25.98 -23.18 -9.18
N CYS A 12 24.88 -23.73 -8.64
CA CYS A 12 24.14 -23.10 -7.54
C CYS A 12 24.87 -23.42 -6.24
N ALA A 13 25.26 -22.38 -5.49
CA ALA A 13 25.71 -22.53 -4.12
C ALA A 13 24.52 -22.88 -3.22
N ASP A 14 24.53 -24.10 -2.68
CA ASP A 14 23.58 -24.55 -1.66
C ASP A 14 23.82 -23.84 -0.33
N PHE A 15 22.83 -23.08 0.14
CA PHE A 15 22.73 -22.64 1.54
C PHE A 15 21.66 -23.50 2.22
N SER A 16 22.09 -24.63 2.79
CA SER A 16 21.27 -25.43 3.68
C SER A 16 21.31 -24.83 5.09
N ILE A 17 20.14 -24.46 5.63
CA ILE A 17 19.97 -24.14 7.06
C ILE A 17 19.36 -25.38 7.70
N ASP A 18 20.14 -26.09 8.51
CA ASP A 18 19.67 -27.18 9.37
C ASP A 18 18.74 -26.61 10.45
N SER A 19 17.43 -26.74 10.25
CA SER A 19 16.42 -26.40 11.24
C SER A 19 15.99 -27.65 12.02
N CYS A 20 16.82 -28.11 12.96
CA CYS A 20 16.39 -29.11 13.94
C CYS A 20 17.31 -29.16 15.16
N GLN A 21 17.21 -28.20 16.09
CA GLN A 21 17.51 -28.45 17.52
C GLN A 21 16.63 -27.57 18.43
N PRO A 22 15.84 -28.16 19.35
CA PRO A 22 15.16 -27.42 20.41
C PRO A 22 16.16 -27.05 21.50
N PHE A 23 16.21 -25.76 21.86
CA PHE A 23 16.99 -25.25 22.99
C PHE A 23 16.50 -25.86 24.31
N GLY A 24 17.27 -26.79 24.87
CA GLY A 24 17.12 -27.26 26.24
C GLY A 24 17.90 -26.37 27.20
N TYR A 25 17.22 -25.77 28.17
CA TYR A 25 17.87 -25.12 29.31
C TYR A 25 18.03 -26.16 30.43
N ASP A 26 19.30 -26.47 30.72
CA ASP A 26 19.74 -27.33 31.80
C ASP A 26 20.13 -26.45 33.01
N CYS A 27 19.54 -26.69 34.17
CA CYS A 27 19.89 -26.02 35.43
C CYS A 27 20.06 -27.08 36.53
N GLY A 28 21.30 -27.32 36.93
CA GLY A 28 21.66 -28.10 38.11
C GLY A 28 21.52 -27.30 39.42
N PRO A 29 21.55 -27.97 40.60
CA PRO A 29 20.99 -27.43 41.84
C PRO A 29 22.05 -26.92 42.81
N GLU A 30 21.77 -25.80 43.49
CA GLU A 30 22.43 -25.47 44.77
C GLU A 30 21.43 -25.04 45.84
N HIS A 31 21.62 -25.65 47.00
CA HIS A 31 20.86 -25.58 48.24
C HIS A 31 20.98 -24.22 48.94
N SER A 32 19.87 -23.75 49.53
CA SER A 32 19.81 -23.36 50.95
C SER A 32 18.36 -23.14 51.35
N GLY A 33 17.95 -23.78 52.44
CA GLY A 33 16.57 -24.15 52.71
C GLY A 33 15.69 -23.07 53.31
N LEU A 34 14.39 -23.38 53.33
CA LEU A 34 13.43 -23.12 54.41
C LEU A 34 12.23 -24.05 54.15
N GLY A 35 11.89 -24.88 55.13
CA GLY A 35 10.93 -25.97 54.98
C GLY A 35 9.47 -25.53 55.03
N PHE A 36 8.64 -26.22 54.25
CA PHE A 36 7.21 -26.36 54.48
C PHE A 36 6.74 -27.68 53.88
N GLU A 37 5.96 -28.46 54.64
CA GLU A 37 5.45 -29.77 54.26
C GLU A 37 4.57 -29.70 52.99
N SER A 38 4.75 -30.69 52.12
CA SER A 38 4.03 -30.83 50.86
C SER A 38 2.64 -31.43 51.05
N THR A 39 1.59 -30.67 50.75
CA THR A 39 0.35 -31.23 50.19
C THR A 39 0.42 -31.07 48.67
N PRO A 40 0.25 -32.14 47.87
CA PRO A 40 0.38 -32.05 46.42
C PRO A 40 -0.91 -31.45 45.86
N GLY A 41 -0.87 -30.19 45.40
CA GLY A 41 -2.03 -29.69 44.66
C GLY A 41 -2.17 -28.21 44.33
N ASP A 42 -1.38 -27.28 44.88
CA ASP A 42 -1.62 -25.86 44.61
C ASP A 42 -0.32 -25.11 44.27
N SER A 43 0.05 -25.11 42.99
CA SER A 43 0.89 -24.07 42.43
C SER A 43 0.04 -22.81 42.25
N LEU A 44 0.15 -21.84 43.16
CA LEU A 44 -0.42 -20.51 42.98
C LEU A 44 0.30 -19.80 41.83
N SER A 45 -0.19 -20.00 40.61
CA SER A 45 0.19 -19.18 39.46
C SER A 45 -0.38 -17.78 39.68
N PHE A 46 0.49 -16.77 39.78
CA PHE A 46 0.05 -15.37 39.72
C PHE A 46 -0.29 -15.03 38.26
N SER A 47 -1.40 -15.58 37.78
CA SER A 47 -1.95 -15.26 36.47
C SER A 47 -2.77 -13.99 36.61
N VAL A 48 -2.31 -12.90 35.98
CA VAL A 48 -3.12 -11.69 35.79
C VAL A 48 -4.33 -12.11 34.96
N LYS A 49 -5.47 -12.28 35.61
CA LYS A 49 -6.75 -12.52 34.92
C LYS A 49 -7.07 -11.29 34.08
N ASN A 50 -6.77 -11.38 32.79
CA ASN A 50 -7.30 -10.45 31.80
C ASN A 50 -8.81 -10.70 31.72
N PRO A 51 -9.70 -9.74 32.03
CA PRO A 51 -11.13 -9.98 32.19
C PRO A 51 -11.87 -10.25 30.87
N LEU A 52 -11.16 -10.46 29.76
CA LEU A 52 -11.74 -10.68 28.44
C LEU A 52 -11.90 -12.15 28.05
N TYR A 53 -11.49 -13.10 28.89
CA TYR A 53 -11.70 -14.53 28.65
C TYR A 53 -12.41 -15.18 29.82
N ALA A 54 -13.73 -14.96 29.88
CA ALA A 54 -14.65 -15.83 30.58
C ALA A 54 -15.71 -16.29 29.57
N GLY A 55 -15.59 -17.55 29.11
CA GLY A 55 -16.66 -18.33 28.49
C GLY A 55 -17.30 -17.74 27.24
N ALA A 56 -16.72 -18.00 26.08
CA ALA A 56 -17.48 -18.12 24.84
C ALA A 56 -16.82 -19.19 23.97
N GLU A 57 -17.49 -20.33 23.82
CA GLU A 57 -17.29 -21.16 22.64
C GLU A 57 -17.77 -20.35 21.43
N ASP A 58 -16.89 -19.54 20.86
CA ASP A 58 -17.10 -18.90 19.57
C ASP A 58 -15.77 -18.97 18.83
N GLY A 59 -15.60 -20.04 18.04
CA GLY A 59 -14.58 -20.14 17.00
C GLY A 59 -14.80 -19.16 15.85
N VAL A 60 -15.28 -17.95 16.16
CA VAL A 60 -15.44 -16.87 15.20
C VAL A 60 -14.08 -16.18 15.12
N GLU A 61 -13.29 -16.59 14.14
CA GLU A 61 -12.21 -15.78 13.60
C GLU A 61 -12.80 -14.39 13.30
N ARG A 62 -12.62 -13.42 14.21
CA ARG A 62 -13.12 -12.05 14.03
C ARG A 62 -12.29 -11.39 12.93
N LYS A 63 -12.58 -11.76 11.68
CA LYS A 63 -12.09 -11.05 10.51
C LYS A 63 -12.65 -9.63 10.62
N ILE A 64 -11.76 -8.69 10.86
CA ILE A 64 -12.07 -7.27 10.66
C ILE A 64 -12.40 -7.17 9.17
N GLU A 65 -13.68 -7.03 8.84
CA GLU A 65 -14.09 -6.72 7.47
C GLU A 65 -13.58 -5.32 7.15
N PHE A 66 -12.49 -5.26 6.39
CA PHE A 66 -11.99 -4.00 5.89
C PHE A 66 -12.95 -3.48 4.83
N LEU A 67 -13.80 -2.53 5.22
CA LEU A 67 -14.60 -1.76 4.27
C LEU A 67 -13.68 -0.71 3.64
N HIS A 68 -13.21 -0.99 2.42
CA HIS A 68 -12.26 -0.15 1.68
C HIS A 68 -12.93 1.07 1.06
N GLY A 69 -13.24 2.06 1.88
CA GLY A 69 -13.83 3.30 1.42
C GLY A 69 -12.82 4.27 0.83
N THR A 70 -12.56 4.23 -0.48
CA THR A 70 -11.55 5.09 -1.15
C THR A 70 -11.69 5.08 -2.68
N THR A 71 -11.33 6.18 -3.33
CA THR A 71 -11.02 6.20 -4.76
C THR A 71 -9.67 6.85 -4.99
N THR A 72 -8.75 6.08 -5.57
CA THR A 72 -7.47 6.57 -6.07
C THR A 72 -7.37 6.23 -7.56
N LEU A 73 -6.76 7.11 -8.35
CA LEU A 73 -6.42 6.83 -9.73
C LEU A 73 -5.06 7.42 -10.08
N ALA A 74 -4.39 6.79 -11.02
CA ALA A 74 -3.19 7.30 -11.63
C ALA A 74 -3.11 6.88 -13.10
N PHE A 75 -2.62 7.78 -13.96
CA PHE A 75 -2.41 7.46 -15.37
C PHE A 75 -1.22 8.20 -15.96
N LYS A 76 -0.62 7.55 -16.95
CA LYS A 76 0.49 8.05 -17.74
C LYS A 76 -0.01 8.80 -18.97
N PHE A 77 0.69 9.87 -19.31
CA PHE A 77 0.47 10.66 -20.53
C PHE A 77 1.80 11.28 -20.99
N GLN A 78 1.80 11.99 -22.12
CA GLN A 78 3.01 12.55 -22.73
C GLN A 78 3.89 13.36 -21.76
N HIS A 79 3.28 14.11 -20.82
CA HIS A 79 4.00 14.97 -19.88
C HIS A 79 4.19 14.36 -18.48
N GLY A 80 3.96 13.05 -18.32
CA GLY A 80 4.29 12.31 -17.11
C GLY A 80 3.16 11.48 -16.54
N VAL A 81 2.93 11.59 -15.24
CA VAL A 81 1.88 10.84 -14.53
C VAL A 81 1.01 11.81 -13.74
N ILE A 82 -0.31 11.69 -13.87
CA ILE A 82 -1.25 12.34 -12.96
C ILE A 82 -1.67 11.33 -11.91
N VAL A 83 -1.70 11.76 -10.65
CA VAL A 83 -2.22 11.00 -9.51
C VAL A 83 -3.33 11.82 -8.88
N ALA A 84 -4.52 11.25 -8.76
CA ALA A 84 -5.67 11.90 -8.14
C ALA A 84 -6.32 10.97 -7.12
N VAL A 85 -6.65 11.51 -5.95
CA VAL A 85 -7.25 10.74 -4.86
C VAL A 85 -8.33 11.55 -4.15
N ASP A 86 -9.32 10.87 -3.59
CA ASP A 86 -10.24 11.45 -2.62
C ASP A 86 -9.60 11.52 -1.21
N SER A 87 -10.31 12.07 -0.21
CA SER A 87 -9.77 12.27 1.14
C SER A 87 -10.67 11.76 2.27
N ARG A 88 -11.77 11.07 1.96
CA ARG A 88 -12.69 10.51 2.95
C ARG A 88 -12.12 9.23 3.56
N ALA A 89 -12.20 9.09 4.87
CA ALA A 89 -11.94 7.84 5.58
C ALA A 89 -13.15 7.47 6.43
N THR A 90 -13.57 6.21 6.33
CA THR A 90 -14.77 5.69 6.99
C THR A 90 -14.43 4.56 7.95
N ALA A 91 -15.14 4.50 9.08
CA ALA A 91 -15.14 3.38 10.01
C ALA A 91 -16.55 2.74 9.95
N GLY A 92 -16.73 1.80 9.03
CA GLY A 92 -18.06 1.32 8.67
C GLY A 92 -18.88 2.40 7.96
N SER A 93 -20.11 2.63 8.41
CA SER A 93 -20.97 3.71 7.91
C SER A 93 -20.62 5.10 8.45
N TYR A 94 -19.78 5.17 9.49
CA TYR A 94 -19.39 6.44 10.09
C TYR A 94 -18.20 7.06 9.34
N ILE A 95 -18.33 8.34 8.95
CA ILE A 95 -17.22 9.09 8.34
C ILE A 95 -16.28 9.55 9.46
N ALA A 96 -15.13 8.91 9.57
CA ALA A 96 -14.12 9.22 10.58
C ALA A 96 -13.36 10.52 10.26
N SER A 97 -13.06 10.76 8.99
CA SER A 97 -12.41 11.99 8.54
C SER A 97 -12.73 12.28 7.07
N GLN A 98 -12.68 13.56 6.70
CA GLN A 98 -12.84 14.03 5.32
C GLN A 98 -11.56 14.63 4.73
N THR A 99 -10.44 14.61 5.47
CA THR A 99 -9.21 15.33 5.11
C THR A 99 -7.97 14.42 5.12
N VAL A 100 -8.15 13.11 4.98
CA VAL A 100 -7.05 12.15 4.96
C VAL A 100 -6.21 12.33 3.70
N LYS A 101 -4.89 12.40 3.86
CA LYS A 101 -3.93 12.45 2.76
C LYS A 101 -3.66 11.04 2.25
N LYS A 102 -4.33 10.66 1.15
CA LYS A 102 -4.17 9.34 0.53
C LYS A 102 -3.06 9.26 -0.52
N VAL A 103 -2.33 10.35 -0.75
CA VAL A 103 -1.04 10.30 -1.46
C VAL A 103 0.05 10.38 -0.41
N ILE A 104 0.95 9.40 -0.41
CA ILE A 104 2.12 9.38 0.46
C ILE A 104 3.33 9.81 -0.37
N GLU A 105 3.98 10.85 0.13
CA GLU A 105 5.20 11.38 -0.44
C GLU A 105 6.38 10.50 -0.01
N ILE A 106 6.67 9.45 -0.79
CA ILE A 106 7.75 8.50 -0.49
C ILE A 106 9.10 9.22 -0.54
N ASN A 107 9.34 9.94 -1.64
CA ASN A 107 10.55 10.74 -1.90
C ASN A 107 10.17 11.93 -2.80
N PRO A 108 11.04 12.94 -3.00
CA PRO A 108 10.77 14.06 -3.93
C PRO A 108 10.51 13.67 -5.40
N TYR A 109 10.67 12.39 -5.76
CA TYR A 109 10.50 11.83 -7.10
C TYR A 109 9.65 10.55 -7.16
N LEU A 110 9.12 10.08 -6.01
CA LEU A 110 8.24 8.91 -5.92
C LEU A 110 7.01 9.27 -5.08
N LEU A 111 5.84 8.91 -5.60
CA LEU A 111 4.56 8.97 -4.90
C LEU A 111 3.99 7.56 -4.74
N GLY A 112 3.35 7.32 -3.60
CA GLY A 112 2.54 6.14 -3.34
C GLY A 112 1.09 6.54 -3.06
N THR A 113 0.15 5.62 -3.27
CA THR A 113 -1.28 5.87 -3.02
C THR A 113 -1.83 4.91 -1.99
N MET A 114 -2.61 5.43 -1.07
CA MET A 114 -3.25 4.67 0.00
C MET A 114 -4.64 4.22 -0.43
N ALA A 115 -4.80 2.94 -0.73
CA ALA A 115 -6.10 2.26 -0.76
C ALA A 115 -5.97 0.91 -0.07
N GLY A 116 -6.92 0.57 0.81
CA GLY A 116 -6.78 -0.56 1.73
C GLY A 116 -6.83 -0.12 3.19
N GLY A 117 -6.16 -0.87 4.06
CA GLY A 117 -5.89 -0.48 5.43
C GLY A 117 -5.00 0.77 5.47
N ALA A 118 -5.52 1.86 6.05
CA ALA A 118 -4.79 3.12 6.13
C ALA A 118 -3.44 2.98 6.88
N ALA A 119 -3.43 2.16 7.94
CA ALA A 119 -2.22 1.87 8.71
C ALA A 119 -1.21 1.06 7.89
N ASP A 120 -1.67 0.02 7.18
CA ASP A 120 -0.82 -0.85 6.37
C ASP A 120 -0.11 -0.04 5.28
N CYS A 121 -0.85 0.72 4.48
CA CYS A 121 -0.28 1.54 3.41
C CYS A 121 0.72 2.56 3.99
N SER A 122 0.33 3.27 5.06
CA SER A 122 1.18 4.28 5.70
C SER A 122 2.50 3.70 6.22
N PHE A 123 2.44 2.52 6.82
CA PHE A 123 3.61 1.87 7.39
C PHE A 123 4.54 1.33 6.30
N TRP A 124 4.01 0.55 5.36
CA TRP A 124 4.80 -0.12 4.33
C TRP A 124 5.41 0.86 3.32
N GLU A 125 4.69 1.92 2.95
CA GLU A 125 5.24 2.95 2.07
C GLU A 125 6.29 3.83 2.77
N ARG A 126 6.15 4.07 4.08
CA ARG A 126 7.20 4.73 4.87
C ARG A 126 8.43 3.85 5.03
N LEU A 127 8.26 2.53 5.19
CA LEU A 127 9.37 1.59 5.20
C LEU A 127 10.06 1.53 3.83
N LEU A 128 9.29 1.58 2.75
CA LEU A 128 9.82 1.70 1.39
C LEU A 128 10.64 2.98 1.22
N ALA A 129 10.14 4.14 1.70
CA ALA A 129 10.89 5.40 1.66
C ALA A 129 12.27 5.27 2.34
N ARG A 130 12.32 4.63 3.51
CA ARG A 130 13.58 4.33 4.21
C ARG A 130 14.50 3.46 3.35
N GLN A 131 13.99 2.40 2.74
CA GLN A 131 14.79 1.50 1.91
C GLN A 131 15.31 2.20 0.64
N CYS A 132 14.48 3.01 0.00
CA CYS A 132 14.85 3.84 -1.14
C CYS A 132 15.97 4.82 -0.78
N ARG A 133 15.91 5.42 0.42
CA ARG A 133 16.96 6.33 0.90
C ARG A 133 18.29 5.61 1.16
N ILE A 134 18.25 4.41 1.75
CA ILE A 134 19.45 3.59 1.95
C ILE A 134 20.07 3.19 0.61
N TYR A 135 19.24 2.80 -0.36
CA TYR A 135 19.70 2.48 -1.72
C TYR A 135 20.43 3.67 -2.36
N GLU A 136 19.86 4.88 -2.25
CA GLU A 136 20.44 6.10 -2.79
C GLU A 136 21.82 6.41 -2.18
N LEU A 137 21.97 6.24 -0.86
CA LEU A 137 23.24 6.48 -0.17
C LEU A 137 24.33 5.45 -0.54
N ARG A 138 23.94 4.18 -0.72
CA ARG A 138 24.87 3.09 -1.08
C ARG A 138 25.38 3.22 -2.52
N ASN A 139 24.47 3.47 -3.45
CA ASN A 139 24.77 3.46 -4.88
C ASN A 139 25.12 4.85 -5.43
N LYS A 140 24.91 5.92 -4.63
CA LYS A 140 25.00 7.33 -5.08
C LYS A 140 24.11 7.63 -6.28
N GLU A 141 23.03 6.86 -6.44
CA GLU A 141 22.09 6.94 -7.54
C GLU A 141 20.66 6.72 -7.02
N ARG A 142 19.70 7.47 -7.56
CA ARG A 142 18.29 7.32 -7.23
C ARG A 142 17.79 5.92 -7.64
N ILE A 143 16.85 5.39 -6.85
CA ILE A 143 16.22 4.11 -7.17
C ILE A 143 15.24 4.27 -8.34
N SER A 144 15.16 3.25 -9.20
CA SER A 144 14.13 3.18 -10.25
C SER A 144 12.74 2.91 -9.67
N VAL A 145 11.69 3.41 -10.33
CA VAL A 145 10.29 3.10 -9.96
C VAL A 145 10.04 1.58 -10.03
N ALA A 146 10.66 0.90 -10.99
CA ALA A 146 10.59 -0.53 -11.14
C ALA A 146 11.21 -1.28 -9.95
N ALA A 147 12.36 -0.85 -9.45
CA ALA A 147 13.00 -1.45 -8.28
C ALA A 147 12.23 -1.14 -7.00
N ALA A 148 11.77 0.11 -6.81
CA ALA A 148 10.97 0.51 -5.64
C ALA A 148 9.68 -0.32 -5.52
N SER A 149 8.92 -0.46 -6.61
CA SER A 149 7.70 -1.29 -6.63
C SER A 149 8.01 -2.77 -6.36
N LYS A 150 9.14 -3.30 -6.85
CA LYS A 150 9.52 -4.70 -6.61
C LYS A 150 9.95 -4.94 -5.16
N LEU A 151 10.65 -3.98 -4.54
CA LEU A 151 10.98 -4.04 -3.11
C LEU A 151 9.71 -4.07 -2.27
N LEU A 152 8.74 -3.21 -2.56
CA LEU A 152 7.46 -3.18 -1.85
C LEU A 152 6.72 -4.51 -1.98
N ALA A 153 6.57 -5.01 -3.20
CA ALA A 153 5.90 -6.30 -3.45
C ALA A 153 6.58 -7.45 -2.68
N ASN A 154 7.92 -7.48 -2.65
CA ASN A 154 8.65 -8.51 -1.92
C ASN A 154 8.48 -8.38 -0.39
N MET A 155 8.45 -7.16 0.16
CA MET A 155 8.21 -6.94 1.60
C MET A 155 6.81 -7.43 1.99
N VAL A 156 5.80 -7.06 1.21
CA VAL A 156 4.40 -7.38 1.52
C VAL A 156 4.09 -8.86 1.30
N TYR A 157 4.71 -9.49 0.28
CA TYR A 157 4.54 -10.92 0.02
C TYR A 157 4.97 -11.82 1.19
N GLN A 158 5.95 -11.38 2.01
CA GLN A 158 6.36 -12.13 3.21
C GLN A 158 5.24 -12.26 4.25
N TYR A 159 4.24 -11.39 4.18
CA TYR A 159 3.09 -11.35 5.09
C TYR A 159 1.80 -11.79 4.40
N LYS A 160 1.91 -12.48 3.25
CA LYS A 160 0.76 -13.02 2.53
C LYS A 160 -0.05 -13.97 3.42
N GLY A 161 -1.37 -13.77 3.44
CA GLY A 161 -2.29 -14.55 4.28
C GLY A 161 -2.38 -14.10 5.75
N MET A 162 -1.64 -13.08 6.17
CA MET A 162 -1.69 -12.54 7.55
C MET A 162 -2.72 -11.40 7.73
N GLY A 163 -3.62 -11.20 6.75
CA GLY A 163 -4.67 -10.19 6.84
C GLY A 163 -4.24 -8.75 6.50
N LEU A 164 -3.09 -8.56 5.82
CA LEU A 164 -2.72 -7.25 5.28
C LEU A 164 -3.71 -6.83 4.20
N SER A 165 -4.04 -5.53 4.19
CA SER A 165 -4.88 -4.95 3.15
C SER A 165 -4.23 -3.72 2.56
N MET A 166 -3.66 -3.87 1.35
CA MET A 166 -2.97 -2.80 0.66
C MET A 166 -3.18 -2.93 -0.83
N GLY A 167 -3.55 -1.85 -1.49
CA GLY A 167 -3.57 -1.69 -2.93
C GLY A 167 -3.01 -0.31 -3.25
N THR A 168 -1.71 -0.25 -3.55
CA THR A 168 -0.99 1.01 -3.77
C THR A 168 -0.45 1.11 -5.18
N MET A 169 -0.44 2.33 -5.70
CA MET A 169 0.18 2.67 -6.96
C MET A 169 1.48 3.40 -6.68
N VAL A 170 2.60 2.82 -7.11
CA VAL A 170 3.91 3.45 -7.04
C VAL A 170 4.15 4.21 -8.34
N CYS A 171 4.17 5.53 -8.23
CA CYS A 171 4.30 6.47 -9.33
C CYS A 171 5.63 7.21 -9.24
N GLY A 172 6.30 7.43 -10.37
CA GLY A 172 7.53 8.22 -10.39
C GLY A 172 8.07 8.46 -11.79
N TRP A 173 9.18 9.19 -11.86
CA TRP A 173 9.93 9.38 -13.10
C TRP A 173 11.33 8.81 -12.95
N ASP A 174 11.70 7.90 -13.85
CA ASP A 174 13.00 7.23 -13.86
C ASP A 174 13.75 7.50 -15.17
N LYS A 175 14.96 6.94 -15.32
CA LYS A 175 15.78 6.98 -16.53
C LYS A 175 15.03 6.51 -17.78
N ARG A 176 14.05 5.61 -17.63
CA ARG A 176 13.19 5.08 -18.72
C ARG A 176 11.96 5.95 -19.00
N GLY A 177 11.78 7.05 -18.29
CA GLY A 177 10.60 7.92 -18.38
C GLY A 177 9.60 7.70 -17.23
N PRO A 178 8.32 8.07 -17.42
CA PRO A 178 7.29 7.92 -16.41
C PRO A 178 6.99 6.44 -16.12
N GLY A 179 7.02 6.07 -14.84
CA GLY A 179 6.73 4.73 -14.36
C GLY A 179 5.49 4.73 -13.46
N LEU A 180 4.62 3.74 -13.68
CA LEU A 180 3.41 3.52 -12.91
C LEU A 180 3.26 2.01 -12.68
N TYR A 181 3.21 1.63 -11.40
CA TYR A 181 3.08 0.24 -10.98
C TYR A 181 1.99 0.10 -9.93
N TYR A 182 1.11 -0.87 -10.11
CA TYR A 182 0.18 -1.32 -9.10
C TYR A 182 0.81 -2.46 -8.27
N VAL A 183 0.72 -2.37 -6.94
CA VAL A 183 1.19 -3.37 -5.98
C VAL A 183 0.09 -3.65 -4.96
N ASP A 184 -0.19 -4.92 -4.70
CA ASP A 184 -1.21 -5.33 -3.72
C ASP A 184 -0.68 -6.23 -2.61
N SER A 185 -1.55 -6.50 -1.63
CA SER A 185 -1.27 -7.40 -0.49
C SER A 185 -1.13 -8.86 -0.86
N GLU A 186 -1.59 -9.27 -2.04
CA GLU A 186 -1.46 -10.65 -2.54
C GLU A 186 -0.10 -10.92 -3.21
N GLY A 187 0.71 -9.85 -3.37
CA GLY A 187 2.02 -9.88 -4.00
C GLY A 187 1.97 -9.61 -5.51
N ASN A 188 0.83 -9.21 -6.05
CA ASN A 188 0.74 -8.83 -7.45
C ASN A 188 1.52 -7.53 -7.67
N ARG A 189 2.21 -7.47 -8.80
CA ARG A 189 2.94 -6.29 -9.24
C ARG A 189 2.77 -6.14 -10.74
N VAL A 190 2.00 -5.15 -11.15
CA VAL A 190 1.66 -4.93 -12.56
C VAL A 190 2.13 -3.56 -12.99
N CYS A 191 2.77 -3.48 -14.16
CA CYS A 191 3.08 -2.22 -14.82
C CYS A 191 1.93 -1.88 -15.78
N GLY A 192 1.51 -0.62 -15.82
CA GLY A 192 0.42 -0.19 -16.70
C GLY A 192 0.38 1.30 -16.90
N ASP A 193 -0.50 1.76 -17.78
CA ASP A 193 -0.65 3.17 -18.14
C ASP A 193 -1.81 3.86 -17.42
N LEU A 194 -2.77 3.09 -16.88
CA LEU A 194 -3.90 3.58 -16.12
C LEU A 194 -4.24 2.56 -15.03
N PHE A 195 -4.43 3.05 -13.82
CA PHE A 195 -4.98 2.28 -12.72
C PHE A 195 -5.94 3.15 -11.91
N ALA A 196 -7.03 2.54 -11.45
CA ALA A 196 -7.88 3.06 -10.39
C ALA A 196 -8.08 1.97 -9.33
N VAL A 197 -7.95 2.34 -8.06
CA VAL A 197 -7.95 1.42 -6.91
C VAL A 197 -8.86 1.97 -5.79
N GLY A 198 -9.61 1.07 -5.17
CA GLY A 198 -10.55 1.35 -4.08
C GLY A 198 -12.02 1.12 -4.47
N SER A 199 -12.94 1.35 -3.54
CA SER A 199 -14.39 1.15 -3.74
C SER A 199 -14.97 1.88 -4.95
N GLY A 200 -14.53 3.12 -5.21
CA GLY A 200 -15.03 3.91 -6.34
C GLY A 200 -14.24 3.75 -7.64
N SER A 201 -13.29 2.82 -7.71
CA SER A 201 -12.42 2.60 -8.88
C SER A 201 -13.20 2.36 -10.17
N MET A 202 -14.28 1.56 -10.13
CA MET A 202 -15.13 1.27 -11.29
C MET A 202 -15.78 2.52 -11.90
N TYR A 203 -16.18 3.48 -11.06
CA TYR A 203 -16.76 4.75 -11.53
C TYR A 203 -15.69 5.65 -12.15
N ALA A 204 -14.47 5.64 -11.56
CA ALA A 204 -13.35 6.39 -12.09
C ALA A 204 -12.93 5.86 -13.48
N TYR A 205 -12.83 4.54 -13.67
CA TYR A 205 -12.53 3.95 -14.98
C TYR A 205 -13.51 4.41 -16.07
N GLY A 206 -14.82 4.41 -15.80
CA GLY A 206 -15.81 4.81 -16.79
C GLY A 206 -15.63 6.23 -17.34
N VAL A 207 -15.18 7.17 -16.49
CA VAL A 207 -14.88 8.54 -16.94
C VAL A 207 -13.50 8.60 -17.61
N MET A 208 -12.50 7.97 -17.01
CA MET A 208 -11.13 7.97 -17.52
C MET A 208 -11.04 7.37 -18.92
N ASP A 209 -11.61 6.19 -19.14
CA ASP A 209 -11.54 5.48 -20.42
C ASP A 209 -12.23 6.24 -21.56
N SER A 210 -13.21 7.10 -21.24
CA SER A 210 -13.90 7.92 -22.23
C SER A 210 -13.09 9.12 -22.73
N GLY A 211 -12.16 9.64 -21.91
CA GLY A 211 -11.46 10.89 -22.16
C GLY A 211 -9.95 10.79 -22.26
N LEU A 212 -9.36 9.66 -21.85
CA LEU A 212 -7.91 9.49 -21.78
C LEU A 212 -7.31 9.38 -23.18
N ARG A 213 -6.36 10.28 -23.47
CA ARG A 213 -5.50 10.23 -24.65
C ARG A 213 -4.05 10.42 -24.22
N PHE A 214 -3.12 9.87 -24.99
CA PHE A 214 -1.70 10.00 -24.65
C PHE A 214 -1.18 11.42 -24.84
N ASP A 215 -1.74 12.15 -25.81
CA ASP A 215 -1.38 13.50 -26.26
C ASP A 215 -2.15 14.63 -25.54
N LEU A 216 -2.63 14.38 -24.31
CA LEU A 216 -3.28 15.40 -23.50
C LEU A 216 -2.29 16.47 -23.03
N THR A 217 -2.76 17.72 -23.02
CA THR A 217 -2.08 18.80 -22.28
C THR A 217 -2.13 18.54 -20.77
N VAL A 218 -1.26 19.21 -20.00
CA VAL A 218 -1.21 19.03 -18.54
C VAL A 218 -2.54 19.46 -17.91
N GLU A 219 -3.12 20.56 -18.39
CA GLU A 219 -4.36 21.12 -17.89
C GLU A 219 -5.56 20.19 -18.19
N GLU A 220 -5.65 19.66 -19.41
CA GLU A 220 -6.69 18.69 -19.77
C GLU A 220 -6.57 17.39 -18.98
N ALA A 221 -5.35 16.89 -18.77
CA ALA A 221 -5.11 15.69 -17.98
C ALA A 221 -5.51 15.91 -16.51
N CYS A 222 -5.19 17.07 -15.93
CA CYS A 222 -5.62 17.42 -14.58
C CYS A 222 -7.15 17.51 -14.48
N GLU A 223 -7.80 18.11 -15.48
CA GLU A 223 -9.25 18.23 -15.49
C GLU A 223 -9.97 16.88 -15.66
N LEU A 224 -9.45 16.01 -16.52
CA LEU A 224 -9.96 14.63 -16.66
C LEU A 224 -9.86 13.87 -15.33
N ALA A 225 -8.72 13.94 -14.66
CA ALA A 225 -8.49 13.28 -13.38
C ALA A 225 -9.43 13.80 -12.28
N ARG A 226 -9.58 15.12 -12.20
CA ARG A 226 -10.47 15.81 -11.25
C ARG A 226 -11.92 15.38 -11.46
N ARG A 227 -12.38 15.36 -12.72
CA ARG A 227 -13.73 14.93 -13.09
C ARG A 227 -13.96 13.45 -12.78
N ALA A 228 -12.98 12.60 -13.02
CA ALA A 228 -13.08 11.17 -12.73
C ALA A 228 -13.25 10.90 -11.22
N ILE A 229 -12.45 11.55 -10.37
CA ILE A 229 -12.64 11.44 -8.91
C ILE A 229 -13.98 12.03 -8.50
N TYR A 230 -14.36 13.21 -9.01
CA TYR A 230 -15.65 13.83 -8.71
C TYR A 230 -16.82 12.86 -8.98
N GLN A 231 -16.88 12.25 -10.17
CA GLN A 231 -17.96 11.31 -10.51
C GLN A 231 -17.92 10.05 -9.66
N ALA A 232 -16.73 9.55 -9.31
CA ALA A 232 -16.60 8.44 -8.38
C ALA A 232 -17.15 8.81 -6.99
N THR A 233 -16.79 9.97 -6.44
CA THR A 233 -17.30 10.44 -5.14
C THR A 233 -18.80 10.75 -5.15
N TYR A 234 -19.38 11.07 -6.31
CA TYR A 234 -20.81 11.28 -6.44
C TYR A 234 -21.61 9.98 -6.34
N ARG A 235 -21.03 8.86 -6.78
CA ARG A 235 -21.70 7.54 -6.81
C ARG A 235 -21.31 6.63 -5.64
N ASP A 236 -20.05 6.61 -5.26
CA ASP A 236 -19.54 5.77 -4.18
C ASP A 236 -19.71 6.47 -2.82
N ALA A 237 -20.48 5.86 -1.92
CA ALA A 237 -20.78 6.42 -0.61
C ALA A 237 -19.53 6.62 0.26
N TYR A 238 -18.53 5.77 0.08
CA TYR A 238 -17.33 5.77 0.91
C TYR A 238 -16.21 6.68 0.40
N SER A 239 -16.37 7.23 -0.81
CA SER A 239 -15.43 8.20 -1.40
C SER A 239 -15.96 9.63 -1.24
N GLY A 240 -15.09 10.60 -0.98
CA GLY A 240 -15.50 12.00 -0.89
C GLY A 240 -14.50 12.93 -0.21
N GLY A 241 -15.02 14.06 0.27
CA GLY A 241 -14.21 15.12 0.90
C GLY A 241 -13.59 16.03 -0.17
N GLN A 242 -12.30 15.88 -0.39
CA GLN A 242 -11.49 16.74 -1.26
C GLN A 242 -10.72 15.89 -2.27
N VAL A 243 -10.56 16.44 -3.46
CA VAL A 243 -9.76 15.86 -4.54
C VAL A 243 -8.34 16.42 -4.44
N ASN A 244 -7.39 15.56 -4.11
CA ASN A 244 -5.98 15.92 -4.12
C ASN A 244 -5.34 15.47 -5.43
N LEU A 245 -4.72 16.40 -6.14
CA LEU A 245 -4.17 16.16 -7.47
C LEU A 245 -2.66 16.46 -7.49
N TYR A 246 -1.90 15.51 -8.02
CA TYR A 246 -0.45 15.57 -8.13
C TYR A 246 -0.03 15.29 -9.57
N HIS A 247 1.02 15.98 -10.00
CA HIS A 247 1.67 15.78 -11.30
C HIS A 247 3.11 15.34 -11.10
N VAL A 248 3.44 14.17 -11.61
CA VAL A 248 4.79 13.62 -11.63
C VAL A 248 5.44 13.92 -12.98
N HIS A 249 6.58 14.62 -12.95
CA HIS A 249 7.34 15.03 -14.13
C HIS A 249 8.84 14.73 -13.96
N GLY A 250 9.66 14.98 -14.98
CA GLY A 250 11.08 14.59 -14.98
C GLY A 250 11.96 15.15 -13.85
N LYS A 251 11.52 16.19 -13.13
CA LYS A 251 12.27 16.80 -12.02
C LYS A 251 11.82 16.31 -10.64
N GLY A 252 10.68 15.63 -10.55
CA GLY A 252 10.04 15.25 -9.29
C GLY A 252 8.52 15.24 -9.42
N TRP A 253 7.83 15.56 -8.34
CA TRP A 253 6.38 15.75 -8.37
C TRP A 253 6.01 17.13 -7.84
N THR A 254 4.88 17.65 -8.30
CA THR A 254 4.25 18.87 -7.81
C THR A 254 2.83 18.57 -7.39
N ARG A 255 2.41 19.19 -6.29
CA ARG A 255 1.01 19.20 -5.90
C ARG A 255 0.29 20.26 -6.72
N VAL A 256 -0.68 19.85 -7.52
CA VAL A 256 -1.40 20.73 -8.46
C VAL A 256 -2.51 21.47 -7.74
N SER A 257 -3.42 20.74 -7.10
CA SER A 257 -4.57 21.32 -6.41
C SER A 257 -5.10 20.44 -5.27
N GLN A 258 -5.94 21.06 -4.44
CA GLN A 258 -6.73 20.42 -3.40
C GLN A 258 -8.13 21.04 -3.46
N ASP A 259 -9.01 20.39 -4.21
CA ASP A 259 -10.30 20.94 -4.57
C ASP A 259 -11.40 20.27 -3.75
N ASP A 260 -12.29 21.04 -3.13
CA ASP A 260 -13.43 20.47 -2.40
C ASP A 260 -14.49 19.94 -3.36
N VAL A 261 -14.96 18.72 -3.13
CA VAL A 261 -15.94 18.05 -4.02
C VAL A 261 -17.24 18.86 -4.13
N LEU A 262 -17.65 19.59 -3.09
CA LEU A 262 -18.83 20.46 -3.15
C LEU A 262 -18.64 21.64 -4.11
N MET A 263 -17.44 22.24 -4.11
CA MET A 263 -17.12 23.33 -5.03
C MET A 263 -17.07 22.83 -6.47
N LEU A 264 -16.50 21.64 -6.68
CA LEU A 264 -16.52 20.97 -7.99
C LEU A 264 -17.95 20.65 -8.45
N HIS A 265 -18.83 20.23 -7.52
CA HIS A 265 -20.23 19.99 -7.85
C HIS A 265 -20.92 21.25 -8.39
N GLN A 266 -20.71 22.39 -7.73
CA GLN A 266 -21.26 23.68 -8.20
C GLN A 266 -20.72 24.03 -9.59
N GLN A 267 -19.40 23.93 -9.77
CA GLN A 267 -18.75 24.22 -11.04
C GLN A 267 -19.26 23.34 -12.20
N TYR A 268 -19.41 22.03 -11.99
CA TYR A 268 -19.84 21.11 -13.03
C TYR A 268 -21.34 21.11 -13.28
N LYS A 269 -22.14 21.49 -12.28
CA LYS A 269 -23.58 21.67 -12.45
C LYS A 269 -23.90 22.85 -13.37
N ASP A 270 -23.11 23.92 -13.30
CA ASP A 270 -23.30 25.11 -14.15
C ASP A 270 -22.83 24.90 -15.60
N GLN A 271 -22.04 23.85 -15.85
CA GLN A 271 -21.52 23.49 -17.18
C GLN A 271 -22.39 22.46 -17.92
N ALA A 272 -23.36 21.83 -17.24
CA ALA A 272 -24.24 20.79 -17.76
C ALA A 272 -25.56 21.38 -18.29
#